data_AF-A0A0P7BYP8-F1
#
_entry.id   AF-A0A0P7BYP8-F1
#
_cell.length_a   1.000
_cell.length_b   1.000
_cell.length_c   1.000
_cell.angle_alpha   90.00
_cell.angle_beta   90.00
_cell.angle_gamma   90.00
#
_symmetry.space_group_name_H-M   'P 1'
#
loop_
_entity.id
_entity.type
_entity.pdbx_description
1 polymer ?
#
loop_
_entity_poly.entity_id
_entity_poly.type
_entity_poly.pdbx_seq_one_letter_code
_entity_poly.pdbx_strand_id
1 'polypeptide(L)'
;MPSHVSGAIGGSLEQCPSERYAALPPQPMARSYLETYIARVHTWWPLLQLPLLRRTFQSLYRSPRQCTDHEKFVAFIVLALASGEDAQFKSQPGMMDLNDSEAYFQTSLRFFNAFHDHPRDLFGIQAVMLLAIWMLNSSSSSHSNDLWQLSRYIMSAAIELGLHRHNTDWGFTSEELEVRNRTWWCAYNLERQVAVLTGRVLSVRDHAIHALLPSPSSFDALSGPEALAAPVFHKHNVALFCRMVSLRRISGRVLESMYIARGPDGKCMDTSLQQICARSDEARKDLEQWKQQLEELDLKPSREYSEMKIEYCLIRLLLHRPSPTFMVPSRQMTSACSKVAASAIHQWSVIESKFGISAVCRCFRQLHSIILVGLAALYCDWQTTAMPQPDVQSLRRPHCHENDTTICLGLIDRGISHMKAVYLVRYRDLFQANCTSEGLDFGGEDTMMQPAGEGMETYLSQVNDFLEGGMMNMDETLNVWYESMVQELQDNQVQDFL
;
A
#
# COMPACT_ATOMS: atom_id res chain seq x y z
N MET A 1 -7.82 -53.52 41.73
CA MET A 1 -8.57 -52.89 42.83
C MET A 1 -7.58 -52.49 43.91
N PRO A 2 -7.63 -51.26 44.46
CA PRO A 2 -8.18 -49.98 44.00
C PRO A 2 -7.06 -48.88 44.07
N SER A 3 -7.19 -47.56 43.81
CA SER A 3 -8.31 -46.61 43.65
C SER A 3 -7.80 -45.30 43.01
N HIS A 4 -8.73 -44.64 42.30
CA HIS A 4 -8.67 -43.35 41.61
C HIS A 4 -8.24 -42.13 42.46
N VAL A 5 -7.56 -41.17 41.81
CA VAL A 5 -7.81 -39.72 41.98
C VAL A 5 -7.90 -39.09 40.60
N SER A 6 -9.04 -38.47 40.33
CA SER A 6 -9.38 -37.76 39.09
C SER A 6 -8.70 -36.40 39.03
N GLY A 7 -8.11 -36.07 37.89
CA GLY A 7 -7.70 -34.71 37.52
C GLY A 7 -7.91 -34.54 36.03
N ALA A 8 -9.05 -33.96 35.66
CA ALA A 8 -9.40 -33.65 34.29
C ALA A 8 -8.43 -32.59 33.75
N ILE A 9 -7.49 -32.99 32.89
CA ILE A 9 -6.77 -32.05 32.03
C ILE A 9 -7.64 -31.91 30.78
N GLY A 10 -8.60 -30.99 30.86
CA GLY A 10 -9.26 -30.45 29.69
C GLY A 10 -8.21 -29.73 28.86
N GLY A 11 -7.69 -30.42 27.83
CA GLY A 11 -6.96 -29.76 26.76
C GLY A 11 -7.91 -28.78 26.08
N SER A 12 -7.80 -27.51 26.45
CA SER A 12 -8.35 -26.42 25.67
C SER A 12 -7.59 -26.42 24.35
N LEU A 13 -8.10 -27.16 23.37
CA LEU A 13 -7.95 -26.77 21.98
C LEU A 13 -8.47 -25.33 21.94
N GLU A 14 -7.55 -24.37 21.88
CA GLU A 14 -7.88 -23.00 21.51
C GLU A 14 -8.59 -23.09 20.16
N GLN A 15 -9.93 -23.12 20.22
CA GLN A 15 -10.77 -23.00 19.05
C GLN A 15 -10.41 -21.64 18.45
N CYS A 16 -9.89 -21.67 17.22
CA CYS A 16 -9.81 -20.51 16.36
C CYS A 16 -11.17 -19.80 16.46
N PRO A 17 -11.24 -18.50 16.78
CA PRO A 17 -12.52 -17.82 16.99
C PRO A 17 -13.42 -18.12 15.79
N SER A 18 -14.56 -18.76 16.04
CA SER A 18 -15.45 -19.38 15.05
C SER A 18 -15.38 -18.70 13.68
N GLU A 19 -14.80 -19.36 12.68
CA GLU A 19 -14.79 -18.87 11.29
C GLU A 19 -16.22 -18.58 10.87
N ARG A 20 -16.60 -17.30 10.83
CA ARG A 20 -17.95 -16.90 10.43
C ARG A 20 -18.01 -16.94 8.92
N TYR A 21 -18.73 -17.92 8.38
CA TYR A 21 -19.08 -17.93 6.97
C TYR A 21 -20.31 -17.05 6.73
N ALA A 22 -20.28 -16.29 5.64
CA ALA A 22 -21.38 -15.48 5.16
C ALA A 22 -22.30 -16.27 4.20
N ALA A 23 -23.60 -16.01 4.28
CA ALA A 23 -24.52 -16.40 3.22
C ALA A 23 -24.51 -15.35 2.09
N LEU A 24 -25.11 -15.67 0.94
CA LEU A 24 -25.35 -14.64 -0.08
C LEU A 24 -26.25 -13.54 0.50
N PRO A 25 -25.93 -12.25 0.31
CA PRO A 25 -26.79 -11.17 0.76
C PRO A 25 -28.07 -11.10 -0.09
N PRO A 26 -29.07 -10.31 0.28
CA PRO A 26 -30.20 -10.01 -0.61
C PRO A 26 -29.73 -9.49 -1.97
N GLN A 27 -30.39 -9.90 -3.05
CA GLN A 27 -29.96 -9.55 -4.42
C GLN A 27 -29.77 -8.04 -4.69
N PRO A 28 -30.60 -7.13 -4.14
CA PRO A 28 -30.35 -5.69 -4.26
C PRO A 28 -29.01 -5.25 -3.63
N MET A 29 -28.62 -5.86 -2.51
CA MET A 29 -27.33 -5.59 -1.86
C MET A 29 -26.16 -6.09 -2.70
N ALA A 30 -26.23 -7.32 -3.21
CA ALA A 30 -25.19 -7.84 -4.10
C ALA A 30 -25.02 -6.99 -5.36
N ARG A 31 -26.11 -6.41 -5.90
CA ARG A 31 -26.01 -5.46 -7.02
C ARG A 31 -25.24 -4.19 -6.62
N SER A 32 -25.56 -3.62 -5.46
CA SER A 32 -24.82 -2.46 -4.95
C SER A 32 -23.34 -2.79 -4.70
N TYR A 33 -23.03 -3.97 -4.15
CA TYR A 33 -21.65 -4.40 -3.99
C TYR A 33 -20.94 -4.61 -5.33
N LEU A 34 -21.63 -5.10 -6.36
CA LEU A 34 -21.06 -5.17 -7.70
C LEU A 34 -20.76 -3.77 -8.27
N GLU A 35 -21.66 -2.81 -8.08
CA GLU A 35 -21.45 -1.41 -8.45
C GLU A 35 -20.24 -0.80 -7.72
N THR A 36 -20.14 -1.02 -6.41
CA THR A 36 -18.97 -0.62 -5.58
C THR A 36 -17.69 -1.30 -6.05
N TYR A 37 -17.73 -2.60 -6.34
CA TYR A 37 -16.57 -3.33 -6.87
C TYR A 37 -16.07 -2.71 -8.17
N ILE A 38 -16.97 -2.40 -9.12
CA ILE A 38 -16.60 -1.77 -10.39
C ILE A 38 -15.95 -0.40 -10.13
N ALA A 39 -16.59 0.44 -9.31
CA ALA A 39 -16.11 1.80 -9.05
C ALA A 39 -14.78 1.83 -8.31
N ARG A 40 -14.58 0.94 -7.33
CA ARG A 40 -13.53 1.09 -6.30
C ARG A 40 -12.43 0.03 -6.33
N VAL A 41 -12.70 -1.14 -6.92
CA VAL A 41 -11.74 -2.25 -6.98
C VAL A 41 -11.33 -2.49 -8.43
N HIS A 42 -12.28 -2.71 -9.33
CA HIS A 42 -12.03 -3.00 -10.74
C HIS A 42 -11.27 -1.87 -11.46
N THR A 43 -11.52 -0.61 -11.10
CA THR A 43 -10.76 0.56 -11.57
C THR A 43 -9.23 0.40 -11.40
N TRP A 44 -8.79 -0.26 -10.33
CA TRP A 44 -7.37 -0.48 -10.01
C TRP A 44 -6.90 -1.90 -10.28
N TRP A 45 -7.83 -2.83 -10.43
CA TRP A 45 -7.60 -4.26 -10.64
C TRP A 45 -8.57 -4.81 -11.69
N PRO A 46 -8.41 -4.45 -12.98
CA PRO A 46 -9.33 -4.85 -14.05
C PRO A 46 -9.12 -6.31 -14.45
N LEU A 47 -9.20 -7.23 -13.49
CA LEU A 47 -8.85 -8.64 -13.63
C LEU A 47 -10.01 -9.47 -14.20
N LEU A 48 -11.24 -9.17 -13.79
CA LEU A 48 -12.43 -9.95 -14.12
C LEU A 48 -13.23 -9.32 -15.27
N GLN A 49 -13.74 -10.14 -16.18
CA GLN A 49 -14.64 -9.68 -17.23
C GLN A 49 -16.03 -9.36 -16.64
N LEU A 50 -16.48 -8.11 -16.74
CA LEU A 50 -17.74 -7.67 -16.12
C LEU A 50 -18.99 -8.43 -16.62
N PRO A 51 -19.15 -8.78 -17.92
CA PRO A 51 -20.27 -9.59 -18.38
C PRO A 51 -20.28 -11.01 -17.80
N LEU A 52 -19.11 -11.61 -17.57
CA LEU A 52 -19.03 -12.92 -16.93
C LEU A 52 -19.41 -12.81 -15.45
N LEU A 53 -18.87 -11.82 -14.75
CA LEU A 53 -19.17 -11.56 -13.34
C LEU A 53 -20.67 -11.35 -13.10
N ARG A 54 -21.35 -10.54 -13.94
CA ARG A 54 -22.81 -10.36 -13.86
C ARG A 54 -23.57 -11.68 -14.04
N ARG A 55 -23.17 -12.51 -15.00
CA ARG A 55 -23.77 -13.83 -15.25
C ARG A 55 -23.57 -14.77 -14.06
N THR A 56 -22.39 -14.74 -13.44
CA THR A 56 -22.08 -15.50 -12.22
C THR A 56 -23.03 -15.12 -11.08
N PHE A 57 -23.18 -13.82 -10.78
CA PHE A 57 -24.14 -13.36 -9.76
C PHE A 57 -25.59 -13.76 -10.11
N GLN A 58 -26.03 -13.57 -11.35
CA GLN A 58 -27.38 -13.99 -11.77
C GLN A 58 -27.62 -15.49 -11.57
N SER A 59 -26.64 -16.31 -11.92
CA SER A 59 -26.74 -17.78 -11.80
C SER A 59 -26.77 -18.22 -10.35
N LEU A 60 -25.98 -17.60 -9.47
CA LEU A 60 -25.97 -17.89 -8.05
C LEU A 60 -27.31 -17.62 -7.36
N TYR A 61 -28.03 -16.56 -7.73
CA TYR A 61 -29.36 -16.28 -7.18
C TYR A 61 -30.46 -17.15 -7.78
N ARG A 62 -30.34 -17.58 -9.04
CA ARG A 62 -31.36 -18.38 -9.72
C ARG A 62 -31.23 -19.88 -9.45
N SER A 63 -30.01 -20.41 -9.45
CA SER A 63 -29.73 -21.85 -9.43
C SER A 63 -28.36 -22.14 -8.80
N PRO A 64 -28.15 -21.84 -7.50
CA PRO A 64 -26.84 -21.90 -6.84
C PRO A 64 -26.17 -23.28 -6.88
N ARG A 65 -26.95 -24.35 -6.99
CA ARG A 65 -26.44 -25.73 -7.08
C ARG A 65 -25.78 -26.05 -8.42
N GLN A 66 -26.07 -25.28 -9.46
CA GLN A 66 -25.49 -25.46 -10.79
C GLN A 66 -24.19 -24.66 -10.98
N CYS A 67 -23.92 -23.70 -10.10
CA CYS A 67 -22.68 -22.94 -10.12
C CYS A 67 -21.51 -23.80 -9.65
N THR A 68 -20.39 -23.67 -10.36
CA THR A 68 -19.10 -24.25 -9.98
C THR A 68 -18.57 -23.62 -8.70
N ASP A 69 -17.64 -24.29 -8.03
CA ASP A 69 -17.01 -23.70 -6.83
C ASP A 69 -16.12 -22.51 -7.18
N HIS A 70 -15.53 -22.46 -8.37
CA HIS A 70 -14.83 -21.28 -8.87
C HIS A 70 -15.78 -20.07 -9.01
N GLU A 71 -16.97 -20.25 -9.58
CA GLU A 71 -17.98 -19.18 -9.68
C GLU A 71 -18.43 -18.67 -8.32
N LYS A 72 -18.64 -19.59 -7.36
CA LYS A 72 -18.96 -19.23 -5.97
C LYS A 72 -17.80 -18.46 -5.35
N PHE A 73 -16.56 -18.96 -5.49
CA PHE A 73 -15.35 -18.27 -5.03
C PHE A 73 -15.30 -16.83 -5.57
N VAL A 74 -15.41 -16.64 -6.89
CA VAL A 74 -15.35 -15.32 -7.54
C VAL A 74 -16.43 -14.39 -7.00
N ALA A 75 -17.67 -14.86 -6.83
CA ALA A 75 -18.73 -14.02 -6.27
C ALA A 75 -18.46 -13.61 -4.82
N PHE A 76 -18.05 -14.56 -3.98
CA PHE A 76 -17.79 -14.29 -2.56
C PHE A 76 -16.56 -13.40 -2.34
N ILE A 77 -15.47 -13.56 -3.11
CA ILE A 77 -14.31 -12.67 -3.00
C ILE A 77 -14.62 -11.26 -3.52
N VAL A 78 -15.49 -11.11 -4.54
CA VAL A 78 -15.98 -9.80 -5.00
C VAL A 78 -16.84 -9.13 -3.93
N LEU A 79 -17.72 -9.89 -3.26
CA LEU A 79 -18.49 -9.38 -2.12
C LEU A 79 -17.58 -8.94 -0.96
N ALA A 80 -16.53 -9.71 -0.66
CA ALA A 80 -15.54 -9.36 0.35
C ALA A 80 -14.81 -8.04 0.01
N LEU A 81 -14.31 -7.91 -1.21
CA LEU A 81 -13.63 -6.71 -1.70
C LEU A 81 -14.53 -5.48 -1.71
N ALA A 82 -15.78 -5.63 -2.17
CA ALA A 82 -16.73 -4.53 -2.25
C ALA A 82 -17.21 -4.06 -0.87
N SER A 83 -17.54 -4.99 0.01
CA SER A 83 -18.04 -4.67 1.36
C SER A 83 -16.98 -3.97 2.22
N GLY A 84 -15.68 -4.19 1.95
CA GLY A 84 -14.59 -3.46 2.59
C GLY A 84 -14.45 -1.99 2.14
N GLU A 85 -14.92 -1.64 0.94
CA GLU A 85 -14.91 -0.26 0.44
C GLU A 85 -16.13 0.55 0.89
N ASP A 86 -17.17 -0.13 1.37
CA ASP A 86 -18.49 0.46 1.58
C ASP A 86 -18.64 1.10 2.97
N ALA A 87 -18.26 2.37 3.05
CA ALA A 87 -18.59 3.24 4.18
C ALA A 87 -20.03 3.79 4.12
N GLN A 88 -20.67 3.76 2.94
CA GLN A 88 -21.90 4.49 2.66
C GLN A 88 -23.17 3.70 3.01
N PHE A 89 -23.14 2.37 2.94
CA PHE A 89 -24.31 1.52 3.25
C PHE A 89 -24.71 1.46 4.72
N LYS A 90 -23.80 1.82 5.65
CA LYS A 90 -24.16 1.94 7.07
C LYS A 90 -25.21 3.04 7.32
N SER A 91 -25.49 3.87 6.31
CA SER A 91 -26.34 5.06 6.40
C SER A 91 -27.73 4.89 5.76
N GLN A 92 -28.00 3.83 4.99
CA GLN A 92 -29.33 3.61 4.38
C GLN A 92 -30.24 2.76 5.30
N PRO A 93 -31.32 3.31 5.86
CA PRO A 93 -32.25 2.55 6.69
C PRO A 93 -32.97 1.48 5.86
N GLY A 94 -32.76 0.19 6.17
CA GLY A 94 -33.54 -0.92 5.61
C GLY A 94 -32.76 -2.00 4.84
N MET A 95 -31.47 -1.82 4.57
CA MET A 95 -30.60 -2.83 3.95
C MET A 95 -29.31 -3.00 4.77
N MET A 96 -29.42 -3.67 5.92
CA MET A 96 -28.26 -3.98 6.75
C MET A 96 -27.75 -5.39 6.42
N ASP A 97 -26.56 -5.48 5.83
CA ASP A 97 -25.83 -6.73 5.78
C ASP A 97 -25.24 -6.97 7.17
N LEU A 98 -25.51 -8.14 7.74
CA LEU A 98 -24.93 -8.55 9.01
C LEU A 98 -23.55 -9.20 8.82
N ASN A 99 -23.19 -9.54 7.58
CA ASN A 99 -21.88 -10.06 7.24
C ASN A 99 -20.90 -8.92 6.99
N ASP A 100 -19.66 -9.11 7.40
CA ASP A 100 -18.55 -8.22 7.10
C ASP A 100 -17.66 -8.79 5.98
N SER A 101 -16.68 -7.98 5.57
CA SER A 101 -15.73 -8.35 4.52
C SER A 101 -14.97 -9.64 4.84
N GLU A 102 -14.64 -9.85 6.11
CA GLU A 102 -13.96 -11.07 6.59
C GLU A 102 -14.85 -12.30 6.40
N ALA A 103 -16.12 -12.25 6.78
CA ALA A 103 -17.02 -13.40 6.64
C ALA A 103 -17.22 -13.81 5.17
N TYR A 104 -17.30 -12.84 4.25
CA TYR A 104 -17.31 -13.09 2.81
C TYR A 104 -15.99 -13.69 2.32
N PHE A 105 -14.85 -13.19 2.81
CA PHE A 105 -13.54 -13.72 2.49
C PHE A 105 -13.37 -15.17 2.93
N GLN A 106 -13.71 -15.51 4.18
CA GLN A 106 -13.66 -16.88 4.70
C GLN A 106 -14.55 -17.83 3.89
N THR A 107 -15.71 -17.35 3.46
CA THR A 107 -16.59 -18.13 2.57
C THR A 107 -15.99 -18.33 1.19
N SER A 108 -15.32 -17.31 0.64
CA SER A 108 -14.59 -17.43 -0.61
C SER A 108 -13.46 -18.46 -0.48
N LEU A 109 -12.68 -18.44 0.61
CA LEU A 109 -11.60 -19.38 0.87
C LEU A 109 -12.10 -20.83 0.93
N ARG A 110 -13.26 -21.07 1.54
CA ARG A 110 -13.88 -22.40 1.53
C ARG A 110 -14.13 -22.92 0.12
N PHE A 111 -14.61 -22.08 -0.80
CA PHE A 111 -14.82 -22.46 -2.20
C PHE A 111 -13.51 -22.56 -2.98
N PHE A 112 -12.54 -21.70 -2.67
CA PHE A 112 -11.18 -21.76 -3.22
C PHE A 112 -10.54 -23.12 -2.96
N ASN A 113 -10.61 -23.60 -1.71
CA ASN A 113 -10.07 -24.89 -1.29
C ASN A 113 -10.82 -26.11 -1.88
N ALA A 114 -12.00 -25.90 -2.47
CA ALA A 114 -12.84 -26.97 -3.00
C ALA A 114 -12.51 -27.35 -4.46
N PHE A 115 -11.96 -26.44 -5.28
CA PHE A 115 -11.58 -26.78 -6.65
C PHE A 115 -10.12 -27.28 -6.71
N HIS A 116 -9.98 -28.58 -7.00
CA HIS A 116 -9.00 -29.47 -6.36
C HIS A 116 -7.58 -29.55 -6.95
N ASP A 117 -7.16 -28.66 -7.85
CA ASP A 117 -5.80 -28.76 -8.42
C ASP A 117 -5.01 -27.44 -8.44
N HIS A 118 -5.61 -26.33 -7.98
CA HIS A 118 -5.08 -24.97 -8.15
C HIS A 118 -4.21 -24.84 -9.40
N PRO A 119 -4.75 -25.21 -10.58
CA PRO A 119 -3.93 -25.30 -11.77
C PRO A 119 -3.20 -23.97 -11.96
N ARG A 120 -1.91 -24.01 -12.30
CA ARG A 120 -1.13 -22.81 -12.66
C ARG A 120 -1.58 -22.24 -14.02
N ASP A 121 -2.87 -22.39 -14.31
CA ASP A 121 -3.55 -21.80 -15.44
C ASP A 121 -3.99 -20.37 -15.11
N LEU A 122 -4.63 -19.73 -16.09
CA LEU A 122 -5.03 -18.33 -15.96
C LEU A 122 -6.04 -18.12 -14.83
N PHE A 123 -6.98 -19.06 -14.63
CA PHE A 123 -8.04 -18.94 -13.62
C PHE A 123 -7.48 -19.10 -12.21
N GLY A 124 -6.60 -20.07 -11.99
CA GLY A 124 -5.92 -20.26 -10.71
C GLY A 124 -5.09 -19.05 -10.31
N ILE A 125 -4.33 -18.49 -11.26
CA ILE A 125 -3.54 -17.25 -11.02
C ILE A 125 -4.46 -16.08 -10.65
N GLN A 126 -5.55 -15.88 -11.39
CA GLN A 126 -6.52 -14.83 -11.10
C GLN A 126 -7.18 -15.02 -9.72
N ALA A 127 -7.51 -16.26 -9.35
CA ALA A 127 -8.10 -16.57 -8.06
C ALA A 127 -7.16 -16.25 -6.89
N VAL A 128 -5.91 -16.71 -6.96
CA VAL A 128 -4.90 -16.39 -5.94
C VAL A 128 -4.62 -14.88 -5.87
N MET A 129 -4.66 -14.19 -7.00
CA MET A 129 -4.49 -12.74 -7.05
C MET A 129 -5.66 -11.99 -6.39
N LEU A 130 -6.91 -12.45 -6.55
CA LEU A 130 -8.05 -11.84 -5.85
C LEU A 130 -7.95 -11.99 -4.33
N LEU A 131 -7.47 -13.15 -3.85
CA LEU A 131 -7.16 -13.35 -2.42
C LEU A 131 -6.08 -12.36 -1.95
N ALA A 132 -4.99 -12.23 -2.71
CA ALA A 132 -3.91 -11.31 -2.39
C ALA A 132 -4.36 -9.83 -2.39
N ILE A 133 -5.23 -9.44 -3.32
CA ILE A 133 -5.81 -8.09 -3.38
C ILE A 133 -6.69 -7.84 -2.15
N TRP A 134 -7.46 -8.82 -1.69
CA TRP A 134 -8.23 -8.68 -0.45
C TRP A 134 -7.29 -8.54 0.76
N MET A 135 -6.26 -9.39 0.87
CA MET A 135 -5.27 -9.32 1.96
C MET A 135 -4.57 -7.96 2.02
N LEU A 136 -4.18 -7.41 0.86
CA LEU A 136 -3.58 -6.08 0.73
C LEU A 136 -4.50 -4.94 1.24
N ASN A 137 -5.81 -5.13 1.12
CA ASN A 137 -6.83 -4.16 1.53
C ASN A 137 -7.47 -4.49 2.88
N SER A 138 -7.06 -5.57 3.54
CA SER A 138 -7.57 -5.94 4.86
C SER A 138 -6.93 -5.08 5.95
N SER A 139 -7.70 -4.79 7.01
CA SER A 139 -7.19 -4.16 8.23
C SER A 139 -6.51 -5.18 9.16
N SER A 140 -6.64 -6.48 8.88
CA SER A 140 -6.00 -7.53 9.66
C SER A 140 -4.50 -7.62 9.34
N SER A 141 -3.67 -7.46 10.36
CA SER A 141 -2.21 -7.54 10.25
C SER A 141 -1.69 -8.96 10.09
N SER A 142 -2.51 -10.00 10.30
CA SER A 142 -2.09 -11.40 10.18
C SER A 142 -1.67 -11.81 8.76
N HIS A 143 -2.07 -11.04 7.74
CA HIS A 143 -1.89 -11.40 6.33
C HIS A 143 -0.69 -10.71 5.66
N SER A 144 -0.01 -9.79 6.34
CA SER A 144 1.03 -8.93 5.74
C SER A 144 2.28 -9.70 5.33
N ASN A 145 2.74 -10.63 6.16
CA ASN A 145 3.94 -11.41 5.88
C ASN A 145 3.72 -12.32 4.68
N ASP A 146 2.60 -13.04 4.66
CA ASP A 146 2.22 -13.96 3.58
C ASP A 146 2.05 -13.28 2.22
N LEU A 147 1.69 -11.99 2.21
CA LEU A 147 1.44 -11.24 0.98
C LEU A 147 2.69 -11.14 0.10
N TRP A 148 3.89 -11.08 0.69
CA TRP A 148 5.12 -11.08 -0.09
C TRP A 148 5.32 -12.41 -0.82
N GLN A 149 5.29 -13.54 -0.10
CA GLN A 149 5.45 -14.85 -0.75
C GLN A 149 4.33 -15.11 -1.76
N LEU A 150 3.11 -14.69 -1.46
CA LEU A 150 1.97 -14.84 -2.36
C LEU A 150 2.15 -14.04 -3.65
N SER A 151 2.60 -12.78 -3.56
CA SER A 151 2.91 -11.96 -4.74
C SER A 151 4.00 -12.58 -5.60
N ARG A 152 5.02 -13.20 -4.97
CA ARG A 152 6.11 -13.94 -5.64
C ARG A 152 5.61 -15.21 -6.33
N TYR A 153 4.71 -15.95 -5.71
CA TYR A 153 4.05 -17.11 -6.31
C TYR A 153 3.26 -16.69 -7.55
N ILE A 154 2.40 -15.67 -7.43
CA ILE A 154 1.57 -15.15 -8.53
C ILE A 154 2.46 -14.73 -9.72
N MET A 155 3.52 -13.96 -9.44
CA MET A 155 4.46 -13.51 -10.46
C MET A 155 5.15 -14.70 -11.16
N SER A 156 5.60 -15.69 -10.38
CA SER A 156 6.28 -16.88 -10.94
C SER A 156 5.33 -17.72 -11.82
N ALA A 157 4.09 -17.94 -11.37
CA ALA A 157 3.08 -18.64 -12.17
C ALA A 157 2.70 -17.86 -13.44
N ALA A 158 2.60 -16.54 -13.36
CA ALA A 158 2.34 -15.68 -14.53
C ALA A 158 3.49 -15.73 -15.56
N ILE A 159 4.75 -15.83 -15.10
CA ILE A 159 5.91 -16.03 -15.97
C ILE A 159 5.87 -17.42 -16.63
N GLU A 160 5.61 -18.46 -15.85
CA GLU A 160 5.49 -19.85 -16.32
C GLU A 160 4.43 -19.99 -17.42
N LEU A 161 3.28 -19.32 -17.26
CA LEU A 161 2.20 -19.28 -18.25
C LEU A 161 2.50 -18.35 -19.46
N GLY A 162 3.63 -17.63 -19.44
CA GLY A 162 4.07 -16.75 -20.51
C GLY A 162 3.32 -15.42 -20.59
N LEU A 163 2.63 -14.97 -19.54
CA LEU A 163 1.80 -13.76 -19.58
C LEU A 163 2.61 -12.48 -19.82
N HIS A 164 3.91 -12.49 -19.52
CA HIS A 164 4.84 -11.38 -19.75
C HIS A 164 5.27 -11.21 -21.22
N ARG A 165 4.94 -12.15 -22.10
CA ARG A 165 5.37 -12.12 -23.52
C ARG A 165 4.19 -11.78 -24.41
N HIS A 166 4.50 -11.12 -25.51
CA HIS A 166 3.58 -10.92 -26.61
C HIS A 166 4.04 -11.74 -27.82
N ASN A 167 3.16 -12.59 -28.34
CA ASN A 167 3.37 -13.39 -29.54
C ASN A 167 2.03 -13.57 -30.29
N THR A 168 1.99 -13.13 -31.54
CA THR A 168 0.82 -13.22 -32.42
C THR A 168 0.52 -14.65 -32.89
N ASP A 169 1.50 -15.55 -32.82
CA ASP A 169 1.41 -16.90 -33.36
C ASP A 169 0.79 -17.90 -32.38
N TRP A 170 0.44 -17.46 -31.17
CA TRP A 170 -0.18 -18.30 -30.14
C TRP A 170 -1.64 -18.67 -30.41
N GLY A 171 -2.26 -18.08 -31.44
CA GLY A 171 -3.63 -18.41 -31.83
C GLY A 171 -4.72 -17.91 -30.87
N PHE A 172 -4.37 -17.05 -29.91
CA PHE A 172 -5.35 -16.40 -29.03
C PHE A 172 -6.16 -15.35 -29.79
N THR A 173 -7.44 -15.27 -29.48
CA THR A 173 -8.30 -14.15 -29.89
C THR A 173 -7.85 -12.84 -29.23
N SER A 174 -8.27 -11.70 -29.81
CA SER A 174 -7.99 -10.39 -29.21
C SER A 174 -8.52 -10.26 -27.78
N GLU A 175 -9.66 -10.89 -27.48
CA GLU A 175 -10.24 -10.87 -26.14
C GLU A 175 -9.41 -11.69 -25.14
N GLU A 176 -8.98 -12.90 -25.52
CA GLU A 176 -8.10 -13.74 -24.70
C GLU A 176 -6.74 -13.08 -24.45
N LEU A 177 -6.16 -12.43 -25.47
CA LEU A 177 -4.92 -11.66 -25.33
C LEU A 177 -5.10 -10.52 -24.33
N GLU A 178 -6.21 -9.79 -24.39
CA GLU A 178 -6.49 -8.69 -23.45
C GLU A 178 -6.65 -9.20 -22.01
N VAL A 179 -7.35 -10.33 -21.78
CA VAL A 179 -7.46 -10.94 -20.45
C VAL A 179 -6.08 -11.35 -19.92
N ARG A 180 -5.22 -11.93 -20.78
CA ARG A 180 -3.85 -12.31 -20.43
C ARG A 180 -2.99 -11.09 -20.08
N ASN A 181 -3.07 -10.02 -20.89
CA ASN A 181 -2.36 -8.75 -20.63
C ASN A 181 -2.80 -8.12 -19.31
N ARG A 182 -4.11 -8.02 -19.05
CA ARG A 182 -4.63 -7.49 -17.79
C ARG A 182 -4.18 -8.31 -16.58
N THR A 183 -4.18 -9.64 -16.71
CA THR A 183 -3.70 -10.54 -15.65
C THR A 183 -2.21 -10.31 -15.37
N TRP A 184 -1.37 -10.19 -16.41
CA TRP A 184 0.04 -9.85 -16.26
C TRP A 184 0.23 -8.52 -15.52
N TRP A 185 -0.45 -7.46 -15.99
CA TRP A 185 -0.24 -6.13 -15.41
C TRP A 185 -0.82 -6.00 -14.01
N CYS A 186 -1.85 -6.76 -13.64
CA CYS A 186 -2.32 -6.84 -12.26
C CYS A 186 -1.31 -7.57 -11.37
N ALA A 187 -0.71 -8.68 -11.83
CA ALA A 187 0.38 -9.35 -11.12
C ALA A 187 1.58 -8.41 -10.92
N TYR A 188 1.96 -7.68 -11.98
CA TYR A 188 3.02 -6.68 -11.96
C TYR A 188 2.73 -5.56 -10.95
N ASN A 189 1.53 -4.97 -10.98
CA ASN A 189 1.13 -3.91 -10.06
C ASN A 189 1.20 -4.37 -8.61
N LEU A 190 0.65 -5.56 -8.30
CA LEU A 190 0.67 -6.15 -6.97
C LEU A 190 2.09 -6.36 -6.46
N GLU A 191 2.93 -7.06 -7.22
CA GLU A 191 4.29 -7.39 -6.80
C GLU A 191 5.15 -6.14 -6.59
N ARG A 192 5.07 -5.15 -7.49
CA ARG A 192 5.78 -3.88 -7.34
C ARG A 192 5.34 -3.10 -6.11
N GLN A 193 4.04 -3.09 -5.82
CA GLN A 193 3.52 -2.40 -4.66
C GLN A 193 4.00 -3.06 -3.36
N VAL A 194 3.95 -4.40 -3.28
CA VAL A 194 4.41 -5.13 -2.09
C VAL A 194 5.94 -5.02 -1.94
N ALA A 195 6.70 -5.11 -3.03
CA ALA A 195 8.15 -4.95 -2.99
C ALA A 195 8.58 -3.58 -2.47
N VAL A 196 8.00 -2.50 -3.01
CA VAL A 196 8.28 -1.12 -2.57
C VAL A 196 7.86 -0.91 -1.12
N LEU A 197 6.70 -1.46 -0.74
CA LEU A 197 6.22 -1.36 0.64
C LEU A 197 7.16 -2.08 1.62
N THR A 198 7.75 -3.20 1.21
CA THR A 198 8.55 -4.08 2.07
C THR A 198 10.07 -3.91 1.95
N GLY A 199 10.54 -3.03 1.08
CA GLY A 199 11.97 -2.87 0.77
C GLY A 199 12.60 -4.06 0.04
N ARG A 200 11.81 -5.00 -0.48
CA ARG A 200 12.32 -6.27 -1.04
C ARG A 200 12.57 -6.23 -2.55
N VAL A 201 13.42 -7.14 -3.02
CA VAL A 201 13.85 -7.23 -4.43
C VAL A 201 12.74 -7.66 -5.40
N LEU A 202 12.79 -7.14 -6.63
CA LEU A 202 11.83 -7.44 -7.70
C LEU A 202 12.12 -8.77 -8.41
N SER A 203 11.07 -9.45 -8.91
CA SER A 203 11.19 -10.74 -9.63
C SER A 203 11.71 -10.62 -11.05
N VAL A 204 11.24 -9.59 -11.76
CA VAL A 204 11.39 -9.44 -13.21
C VAL A 204 11.82 -8.03 -13.48
N ARG A 205 12.83 -7.85 -14.33
CA ARG A 205 13.23 -6.52 -14.80
C ARG A 205 12.39 -6.13 -16.01
N ASP A 206 12.14 -4.84 -16.18
CA ASP A 206 11.25 -4.33 -17.22
C ASP A 206 11.67 -4.74 -18.66
N HIS A 207 12.96 -4.94 -18.92
CA HIS A 207 13.44 -5.37 -20.25
C HIS A 207 13.03 -6.80 -20.65
N ALA A 208 12.60 -7.62 -19.68
CA ALA A 208 12.11 -8.97 -19.94
C ALA A 208 10.61 -9.00 -20.28
N ILE A 209 9.94 -7.85 -20.30
CA ILE A 209 8.49 -7.73 -20.47
C ILE A 209 8.18 -7.27 -21.90
N HIS A 210 7.41 -8.09 -22.62
CA HIS A 210 6.89 -7.75 -23.96
C HIS A 210 5.35 -7.66 -23.98
N ALA A 211 4.66 -7.98 -22.88
CA ALA A 211 3.22 -7.85 -22.76
C ALA A 211 2.74 -6.42 -23.08
N LEU A 212 1.64 -6.31 -23.84
CA LEU A 212 1.06 -5.02 -24.19
C LEU A 212 0.30 -4.44 -22.99
N LEU A 213 0.33 -3.11 -22.83
CA LEU A 213 -0.49 -2.45 -21.81
C LEU A 213 -1.98 -2.68 -22.11
N PRO A 214 -2.84 -2.78 -21.07
CA PRO A 214 -4.26 -3.00 -21.25
C PRO A 214 -4.92 -1.93 -22.12
N SER A 215 -5.93 -2.36 -22.87
CA SER A 215 -6.71 -1.52 -23.76
C SER A 215 -8.21 -1.68 -23.50
N PRO A 216 -9.04 -0.67 -23.80
CA PRO A 216 -10.49 -0.80 -23.69
C PRO A 216 -11.00 -1.98 -24.51
N SER A 217 -11.85 -2.80 -23.91
CA SER A 217 -12.40 -4.03 -24.49
C SER A 217 -13.92 -4.02 -24.44
N SER A 218 -14.54 -4.89 -25.25
CA SER A 218 -16.00 -5.11 -25.27
C SER A 218 -16.55 -5.51 -23.90
N PHE A 219 -15.75 -6.22 -23.10
CA PHE A 219 -16.14 -6.68 -21.76
C PHE A 219 -16.01 -5.63 -20.65
N ASP A 220 -15.65 -4.39 -20.98
CA ASP A 220 -15.69 -3.26 -20.02
C ASP A 220 -17.04 -2.54 -20.00
N ALA A 221 -17.95 -2.91 -20.92
CA ALA A 221 -19.23 -2.25 -21.07
C ALA A 221 -20.03 -2.27 -19.74
N LEU A 222 -20.46 -1.08 -19.32
CA LEU A 222 -21.27 -0.86 -18.13
C LEU A 222 -22.75 -0.75 -18.51
N SER A 223 -23.62 -1.26 -17.64
CA SER A 223 -25.05 -0.94 -17.68
C SER A 223 -25.29 0.49 -17.17
N GLY A 224 -26.48 1.05 -17.40
CA GLY A 224 -26.84 2.39 -16.94
C GLY A 224 -26.58 2.63 -15.44
N PRO A 225 -27.04 1.76 -14.52
CA PRO A 225 -26.75 1.89 -13.10
C PRO A 225 -25.26 1.82 -12.75
N GLU A 226 -24.51 0.89 -13.36
CA GLU A 226 -23.07 0.75 -13.12
C GLU A 226 -22.29 1.96 -13.64
N ALA A 227 -22.70 2.55 -14.77
CA ALA A 227 -22.11 3.76 -15.31
C ALA A 227 -22.32 4.98 -14.39
N LEU A 228 -23.46 5.03 -13.69
CA LEU A 228 -23.73 6.07 -12.69
C LEU A 228 -22.94 5.85 -11.40
N ALA A 229 -22.77 4.60 -10.98
CA ALA A 229 -22.01 4.25 -9.79
C ALA A 229 -20.48 4.38 -9.99
N ALA A 230 -19.98 4.12 -11.20
CA ALA A 230 -18.56 4.14 -11.55
C ALA A 230 -18.25 5.16 -12.67
N PRO A 231 -18.53 6.45 -12.49
CA PRO A 231 -18.43 7.45 -13.56
C PRO A 231 -17.00 7.63 -14.07
N VAL A 232 -16.00 7.48 -13.19
CA VAL A 232 -14.58 7.59 -13.55
C VAL A 232 -14.14 6.42 -14.42
N PHE A 233 -14.48 5.19 -14.04
CA PHE A 233 -14.20 4.01 -14.87
C PHE A 233 -14.98 4.05 -16.18
N HIS A 234 -16.23 4.54 -16.18
CA HIS A 234 -17.01 4.72 -17.40
C HIS A 234 -16.31 5.66 -18.40
N LYS A 235 -15.81 6.80 -17.92
CA LYS A 235 -15.18 7.82 -18.78
C LYS A 235 -13.78 7.42 -19.25
N HIS A 236 -12.98 6.81 -18.37
CA HIS A 236 -11.55 6.60 -18.62
C HIS A 236 -11.15 5.13 -18.80
N ASN A 237 -12.03 4.19 -18.48
CA ASN A 237 -11.81 2.75 -18.60
C ASN A 237 -10.47 2.35 -17.96
N VAL A 238 -9.72 1.41 -18.56
CA VAL A 238 -8.41 0.94 -18.07
C VAL A 238 -7.29 1.99 -18.11
N ALA A 239 -7.53 3.22 -18.59
CA ALA A 239 -6.49 4.24 -18.66
C ALA A 239 -5.89 4.58 -17.27
N LEU A 240 -6.72 4.59 -16.21
CA LEU A 240 -6.26 4.84 -14.84
C LEU A 240 -5.34 3.71 -14.36
N PHE A 241 -5.70 2.47 -14.67
CA PHE A 241 -4.87 1.32 -14.36
C PHE A 241 -3.53 1.39 -15.11
N CYS A 242 -3.54 1.75 -16.40
CA CYS A 242 -2.32 1.96 -17.18
C CYS A 242 -1.44 3.08 -16.59
N ARG A 243 -2.04 4.16 -16.08
CA ARG A 243 -1.30 5.22 -15.37
C ARG A 243 -0.69 4.69 -14.07
N MET A 244 -1.42 3.91 -13.28
CA MET A 244 -0.88 3.25 -12.08
C MET A 244 0.30 2.34 -12.43
N VAL A 245 0.17 1.51 -13.46
CA VAL A 245 1.25 0.64 -13.95
C VAL A 245 2.49 1.44 -14.33
N SER A 246 2.33 2.55 -15.08
CA SER A 246 3.48 3.40 -15.43
C SER A 246 4.18 3.99 -14.20
N LEU A 247 3.41 4.33 -13.16
CA LEU A 247 3.95 4.80 -11.89
C LEU A 247 4.72 3.68 -11.16
N ARG A 248 4.21 2.44 -11.18
CA ARG A 248 4.90 1.25 -10.62
C ARG A 248 6.20 0.90 -11.32
N ARG A 249 6.31 1.16 -12.63
CA ARG A 249 7.58 1.03 -13.37
C ARG A 249 8.62 2.04 -12.88
N ILE A 250 8.21 3.27 -12.61
CA ILE A 250 9.11 4.27 -12.04
C ILE A 250 9.53 3.86 -10.62
N SER A 251 8.58 3.45 -9.77
CA SER A 251 8.91 3.01 -8.41
C SER A 251 9.86 1.81 -8.37
N GLY A 252 9.68 0.85 -9.28
CA GLY A 252 10.58 -0.29 -9.42
C GLY A 252 12.02 0.13 -9.75
N ARG A 253 12.20 1.06 -10.69
CA ARG A 253 13.53 1.61 -11.01
C ARG A 253 14.16 2.39 -9.85
N VAL A 254 13.36 3.12 -9.08
CA VAL A 254 13.83 3.81 -7.87
C VAL A 254 14.32 2.78 -6.85
N LEU A 255 13.54 1.74 -6.59
CA LEU A 255 13.89 0.65 -5.66
C LEU A 255 15.19 -0.05 -6.09
N GLU A 256 15.29 -0.49 -7.35
CA GLU A 256 16.47 -1.17 -7.92
C GLU A 256 17.71 -0.27 -8.10
N SER A 257 17.60 1.04 -7.84
CA SER A 257 18.73 1.96 -7.94
C SER A 257 19.21 2.47 -6.59
N MET A 258 18.27 2.79 -5.68
CA MET A 258 18.56 3.49 -4.43
C MET A 258 18.50 2.60 -3.19
N TYR A 259 17.76 1.49 -3.27
CA TYR A 259 17.50 0.56 -2.18
C TYR A 259 18.11 -0.81 -2.50
N ILE A 260 19.37 -0.79 -2.95
CA ILE A 260 20.14 -1.99 -3.31
C ILE A 260 21.14 -2.35 -2.22
N ALA A 261 21.51 -3.63 -2.18
CA ALA A 261 22.52 -4.14 -1.26
C ALA A 261 23.87 -3.42 -1.45
N ARG A 262 24.57 -3.26 -0.32
CA ARG A 262 25.86 -2.60 -0.23
C ARG A 262 26.86 -3.53 0.44
N GLY A 263 28.12 -3.43 0.04
CA GLY A 263 29.21 -4.13 0.71
C GLY A 263 29.49 -3.54 2.10
N PRO A 264 30.36 -4.20 2.90
CA PRO A 264 30.77 -3.69 4.21
C PRO A 264 31.42 -2.29 4.18
N ASP A 265 31.90 -1.85 3.01
CA ASP A 265 32.44 -0.52 2.78
C ASP A 265 31.37 0.53 2.41
N GLY A 266 30.08 0.16 2.51
CA GLY A 266 28.94 1.00 2.17
C GLY A 266 28.76 1.23 0.67
N LYS A 267 29.55 0.59 -0.21
CA LYS A 267 29.48 0.81 -1.66
C LYS A 267 28.59 -0.22 -2.35
N CYS A 268 27.97 0.21 -3.44
CA CYS A 268 27.33 -0.73 -4.37
C CYS A 268 28.43 -1.43 -5.20
N MET A 269 28.33 -2.76 -5.35
CA MET A 269 29.35 -3.55 -6.04
C MET A 269 29.46 -3.24 -7.54
N ASP A 270 28.33 -3.08 -8.23
CA ASP A 270 28.29 -3.02 -9.70
C ASP A 270 27.80 -1.68 -10.27
N THR A 271 27.39 -0.72 -9.43
CA THR A 271 26.84 0.56 -9.88
C THR A 271 27.53 1.74 -9.18
N SER A 272 28.14 2.63 -9.96
CA SER A 272 28.79 3.82 -9.42
C SER A 272 27.78 4.84 -8.88
N LEU A 273 28.19 5.67 -7.92
CA LEU A 273 27.32 6.74 -7.38
C LEU A 273 26.83 7.68 -8.50
N GLN A 274 27.69 7.99 -9.49
CA GLN A 274 27.31 8.80 -10.65
C GLN A 274 26.18 8.17 -11.46
N GLN A 275 26.22 6.84 -11.67
CA GLN A 275 25.15 6.11 -12.36
C GLN A 275 23.86 6.11 -11.53
N ILE A 276 23.95 5.96 -10.20
CA ILE A 276 22.78 6.02 -9.33
C ILE A 276 22.14 7.41 -9.36
N CYS A 277 22.95 8.48 -9.29
CA CYS A 277 22.46 9.86 -9.44
C CYS A 277 21.78 10.08 -10.79
N ALA A 278 22.35 9.58 -11.88
CA ALA A 278 21.75 9.67 -13.21
C ALA A 278 20.37 8.97 -13.26
N ARG A 279 20.27 7.75 -12.72
CA ARG A 279 19.00 7.01 -12.62
C ARG A 279 17.97 7.73 -11.74
N SER A 280 18.41 8.35 -10.65
CA SER A 280 17.56 9.17 -9.76
C SER A 280 17.00 10.39 -10.50
N ASP A 281 17.83 11.07 -11.30
CA ASP A 281 17.41 12.21 -12.10
C ASP A 281 16.44 11.83 -13.24
N GLU A 282 16.66 10.68 -13.88
CA GLU A 282 15.72 10.12 -14.85
C GLU A 282 14.37 9.80 -14.19
N ALA A 283 14.38 9.09 -13.06
CA ALA A 283 13.16 8.78 -12.32
C ALA A 283 12.41 10.05 -11.88
N ARG A 284 13.14 11.11 -11.48
CA ARG A 284 12.57 12.41 -11.15
C ARG A 284 11.87 13.05 -12.35
N LYS A 285 12.50 13.05 -13.54
CA LYS A 285 11.91 13.59 -14.78
C LYS A 285 10.65 12.81 -15.17
N ASP A 286 10.72 11.49 -15.10
CA ASP A 286 9.60 10.61 -15.43
C ASP A 286 8.42 10.80 -14.47
N LEU A 287 8.68 11.05 -13.18
CA LEU A 287 7.64 11.41 -12.20
C LEU A 287 6.97 12.74 -12.52
N GLU A 288 7.73 13.78 -12.88
CA GLU A 288 7.13 15.06 -13.26
C GLU A 288 6.31 14.94 -14.55
N GLN A 289 6.79 14.18 -15.54
CA GLN A 289 6.03 13.89 -16.76
C GLN A 289 4.74 13.11 -16.44
N TRP A 290 4.84 12.08 -15.60
CA TRP A 290 3.69 11.30 -15.15
C TRP A 290 2.64 12.20 -14.47
N LYS A 291 3.10 13.13 -13.62
CA LYS A 291 2.22 14.10 -12.95
C LYS A 291 1.53 15.00 -13.97
N GLN A 292 2.24 15.53 -14.97
CA GLN A 292 1.63 16.34 -16.03
C GLN A 292 0.53 15.55 -16.77
N GLN A 293 0.80 14.30 -17.13
CA GLN A 293 -0.19 13.41 -17.76
C GLN A 293 -1.40 13.14 -16.86
N LEU A 294 -1.22 13.10 -15.53
CA LEU A 294 -2.34 12.99 -14.59
C LEU A 294 -3.19 14.27 -14.57
N GLU A 295 -2.57 15.45 -14.61
CA GLU A 295 -3.30 16.73 -14.61
C GLU A 295 -4.09 16.97 -15.92
N GLU A 296 -3.66 16.35 -17.02
CA GLU A 296 -4.39 16.33 -18.30
C GLU A 296 -5.63 15.44 -18.27
N LEU A 297 -5.67 14.45 -17.35
CA LEU A 297 -6.85 13.64 -17.13
C LEU A 297 -7.84 14.47 -16.30
N ASP A 298 -8.96 14.86 -16.92
CA ASP A 298 -10.07 15.58 -16.31
C ASP A 298 -10.79 14.73 -15.23
N LEU A 299 -10.09 14.53 -14.11
CA LEU A 299 -10.44 13.68 -12.98
C LEU A 299 -10.75 14.49 -11.73
N LYS A 300 -10.31 15.75 -11.63
CA LYS A 300 -10.59 16.56 -10.45
C LYS A 300 -12.10 16.87 -10.37
N PRO A 301 -12.72 16.81 -9.18
CA PRO A 301 -12.13 16.55 -7.87
C PRO A 301 -12.46 15.13 -7.34
N SER A 302 -12.23 14.08 -8.15
CA SER A 302 -12.56 12.69 -7.80
C SER A 302 -11.62 12.07 -6.76
N ARG A 303 -12.07 10.98 -6.12
CA ARG A 303 -11.27 10.21 -5.16
C ARG A 303 -10.07 9.56 -5.85
N GLU A 304 -10.25 9.06 -7.08
CA GLU A 304 -9.22 8.40 -7.87
C GLU A 304 -8.07 9.35 -8.22
N TYR A 305 -8.37 10.63 -8.48
CA TYR A 305 -7.33 11.65 -8.63
C TYR A 305 -6.48 11.77 -7.36
N SER A 306 -7.12 11.92 -6.20
CA SER A 306 -6.42 12.04 -4.92
C SER A 306 -5.60 10.80 -4.59
N GLU A 307 -6.15 9.60 -4.84
CA GLU A 307 -5.44 8.32 -4.63
C GLU A 307 -4.20 8.19 -5.52
N MET A 308 -4.31 8.52 -6.82
CA MET A 308 -3.16 8.58 -7.72
C MET A 308 -2.12 9.63 -7.30
N LYS A 309 -2.59 10.79 -6.83
CA LYS A 309 -1.70 11.85 -6.36
C LYS A 309 -0.94 11.45 -5.10
N ILE A 310 -1.58 10.71 -4.19
CA ILE A 310 -0.93 10.14 -3.00
C ILE A 310 0.14 9.13 -3.42
N GLU A 311 -0.16 8.17 -4.30
CA GLU A 311 0.82 7.19 -4.77
C GLU A 311 2.03 7.87 -5.44
N TYR A 312 1.80 8.94 -6.21
CA TYR A 312 2.86 9.78 -6.73
C TYR A 312 3.72 10.42 -5.62
N CYS A 313 3.09 10.99 -4.59
CA CYS A 313 3.81 11.57 -3.46
C CYS A 313 4.64 10.52 -2.72
N LEU A 314 4.12 9.30 -2.52
CA LEU A 314 4.84 8.22 -1.85
C LEU A 314 6.11 7.81 -2.62
N ILE A 315 6.05 7.76 -3.95
CA ILE A 315 7.23 7.43 -4.78
C ILE A 315 8.21 8.60 -4.83
N ARG A 316 7.71 9.84 -4.85
CA ARG A 316 8.55 11.02 -4.67
C ARG A 316 9.22 11.03 -3.29
N LEU A 317 8.55 10.57 -2.23
CA LEU A 317 9.18 10.42 -0.92
C LEU A 317 10.26 9.35 -0.97
N LEU A 318 9.98 8.18 -1.56
CA LEU A 318 10.96 7.10 -1.74
C LEU A 318 12.25 7.60 -2.43
N LEU A 319 12.14 8.54 -3.37
CA LEU A 319 13.28 9.10 -4.11
C LEU A 319 14.07 10.17 -3.33
N HIS A 320 13.45 10.86 -2.36
CA HIS A 320 14.03 12.07 -1.72
C HIS A 320 14.26 11.95 -0.21
N ARG A 321 13.58 11.00 0.46
CA ARG A 321 13.79 10.70 1.87
C ARG A 321 15.17 10.06 2.09
N PRO A 322 15.68 10.04 3.33
CA PRO A 322 16.86 9.27 3.67
C PRO A 322 16.76 7.83 3.14
N SER A 323 17.82 7.36 2.50
CA SER A 323 17.88 6.05 1.87
C SER A 323 19.29 5.48 2.02
N PRO A 324 19.49 4.17 1.84
CA PRO A 324 20.83 3.58 1.93
C PRO A 324 21.84 4.15 0.94
N THR A 325 21.36 4.75 -0.15
CA THR A 325 22.21 5.49 -1.09
C THR A 325 22.47 6.93 -0.67
N PHE A 326 21.45 7.61 -0.18
CA PHE A 326 21.51 9.00 0.23
C PHE A 326 21.11 9.07 1.70
N MET A 327 22.03 8.66 2.56
CA MET A 327 21.84 8.60 4.01
C MET A 327 21.52 9.97 4.59
N VAL A 328 22.27 10.97 4.11
CA VAL A 328 22.06 12.39 4.36
C VAL A 328 21.58 13.04 3.05
N PRO A 329 20.27 13.28 2.88
CA PRO A 329 19.73 13.92 1.70
C PRO A 329 20.27 15.34 1.51
N SER A 330 20.49 15.73 0.25
CA SER A 330 20.84 17.11 -0.07
C SER A 330 19.69 18.07 0.27
N ARG A 331 19.99 19.36 0.45
CA ARG A 331 18.96 20.40 0.70
C ARG A 331 17.85 20.41 -0.36
N GLN A 332 18.19 20.11 -1.61
CA GLN A 332 17.20 20.02 -2.69
C GLN A 332 16.26 18.83 -2.49
N MET A 333 16.79 17.68 -2.05
CA MET A 333 15.99 16.49 -1.74
C MET A 333 15.08 16.74 -0.55
N THR A 334 15.59 17.34 0.53
CA THR A 334 14.79 17.72 1.71
C THR A 334 13.66 18.69 1.35
N SER A 335 13.96 19.75 0.58
CA SER A 335 12.94 20.69 0.13
C SER A 335 11.87 20.02 -0.72
N ALA A 336 12.26 19.04 -1.55
CA ALA A 336 11.31 18.27 -2.32
C ALA A 336 10.46 17.35 -1.43
N CYS A 337 11.09 16.67 -0.46
CA CYS A 337 10.46 15.80 0.54
C CYS A 337 9.37 16.54 1.32
N SER A 338 9.69 17.71 1.89
CA SER A 338 8.76 18.60 2.58
C SER A 338 7.52 18.93 1.73
N LYS A 339 7.71 19.37 0.49
CA LYS A 339 6.60 19.72 -0.42
C LYS A 339 5.69 18.53 -0.73
N VAL A 340 6.27 17.34 -0.94
CA VAL A 340 5.47 16.15 -1.27
C VAL A 340 4.76 15.56 -0.06
N ALA A 341 5.34 15.70 1.14
CA ALA A 341 4.69 15.34 2.39
C ALA A 341 3.43 16.18 2.61
N ALA A 342 3.54 17.52 2.57
CA ALA A 342 2.40 18.43 2.65
C ALA A 342 1.33 18.12 1.59
N SER A 343 1.76 17.84 0.35
CA SER A 343 0.83 17.47 -0.72
C SER A 343 0.09 16.15 -0.45
N ALA A 344 0.74 15.14 0.11
CA ALA A 344 0.08 13.87 0.45
C ALA A 344 -0.95 14.05 1.58
N ILE A 345 -0.57 14.76 2.63
CA ILE A 345 -1.41 15.10 3.79
C ILE A 345 -2.65 15.86 3.32
N HIS A 346 -2.48 16.86 2.46
CA HIS A 346 -3.60 17.59 1.88
C HIS A 346 -4.56 16.68 1.10
N GLN A 347 -4.06 15.73 0.29
CA GLN A 347 -4.93 14.81 -0.45
C GLN A 347 -5.70 13.87 0.49
N TRP A 348 -5.09 13.39 1.57
CA TRP A 348 -5.83 12.61 2.57
C TRP A 348 -6.92 13.42 3.26
N SER A 349 -6.66 14.69 3.61
CA SER A 349 -7.69 15.60 4.15
C SER A 349 -8.86 15.82 3.17
N VAL A 350 -8.57 15.94 1.87
CA VAL A 350 -9.61 16.03 0.83
C VAL A 350 -10.44 14.75 0.75
N ILE A 351 -9.82 13.57 0.84
CA ILE A 351 -10.54 12.29 0.85
C ILE A 351 -11.38 12.17 2.12
N GLU A 352 -10.80 12.44 3.29
CA GLU A 352 -11.49 12.31 4.58
C GLU A 352 -12.71 13.23 4.65
N SER A 353 -12.56 14.50 4.28
CA SER A 353 -13.66 15.48 4.36
C SER A 353 -14.86 15.10 3.48
N LYS A 354 -14.65 14.34 2.39
CA LYS A 354 -15.71 13.92 1.46
C LYS A 354 -16.23 12.51 1.69
N PHE A 355 -15.35 11.59 2.09
CA PHE A 355 -15.62 10.15 2.10
C PHE A 355 -15.40 9.50 3.47
N GLY A 356 -14.96 10.27 4.47
CA GLY A 356 -14.72 9.82 5.84
C GLY A 356 -13.38 9.10 6.03
N ILE A 357 -13.05 8.83 7.30
CA ILE A 357 -11.79 8.19 7.68
C ILE A 357 -11.63 6.79 7.08
N SER A 358 -12.74 6.06 6.91
CA SER A 358 -12.73 4.74 6.29
C SER A 358 -12.28 4.75 4.85
N ALA A 359 -12.28 5.89 4.14
CA ALA A 359 -11.73 5.97 2.79
C ALA A 359 -10.20 6.18 2.78
N VAL A 360 -9.66 6.75 3.86
CA VAL A 360 -8.25 7.09 4.06
C VAL A 360 -7.47 5.97 4.75
N CYS A 361 -8.03 5.39 5.81
CA CYS A 361 -7.42 4.35 6.64
C CYS A 361 -8.18 3.02 6.50
N ARG A 362 -8.24 2.47 5.27
CA ARG A 362 -8.92 1.19 4.99
C ARG A 362 -8.14 -0.01 5.49
N CYS A 363 -6.83 0.05 5.28
CA CYS A 363 -5.93 -1.04 5.54
C CYS A 363 -4.64 -0.55 6.18
N PHE A 364 -3.89 -1.49 6.76
CA PHE A 364 -2.66 -1.20 7.47
C PHE A 364 -1.61 -0.47 6.60
N ARG A 365 -1.52 -0.82 5.32
CA ARG A 365 -0.65 -0.15 4.34
C ARG A 365 -0.88 1.37 4.28
N GLN A 366 -2.15 1.80 4.32
CA GLN A 366 -2.48 3.22 4.23
C GLN A 366 -2.10 3.97 5.50
N LEU A 367 -2.40 3.38 6.67
CA LEU A 367 -1.99 3.95 7.94
C LEU A 367 -0.45 4.04 8.04
N HIS A 368 0.26 2.98 7.63
CA HIS A 368 1.73 2.99 7.54
C HIS A 368 2.22 4.13 6.63
N SER A 369 1.58 4.35 5.49
CA SER A 369 1.93 5.44 4.58
C SER A 369 1.73 6.82 5.22
N ILE A 370 0.67 7.02 6.01
CA ILE A 370 0.41 8.27 6.73
C ILE A 370 1.49 8.53 7.78
N ILE A 371 1.85 7.51 8.57
CA ILE A 371 2.91 7.61 9.57
C ILE A 371 4.24 7.97 8.89
N LEU A 372 4.59 7.26 7.82
CA LEU A 372 5.82 7.50 7.08
C LEU A 372 5.90 8.93 6.50
N VAL A 373 4.79 9.43 5.93
CA VAL A 373 4.71 10.81 5.43
C VAL A 373 4.86 11.83 6.57
N GLY A 374 4.21 11.60 7.70
CA GLY A 374 4.34 12.45 8.88
C GLY A 374 5.77 12.50 9.40
N LEU A 375 6.44 11.34 9.50
CA LEU A 375 7.84 11.25 9.93
C LEU A 375 8.76 11.98 8.95
N ALA A 376 8.52 11.84 7.65
CA ALA A 376 9.28 12.58 6.64
C ALA A 376 9.11 14.10 6.75
N ALA A 377 7.92 14.58 7.13
CA ALA A 377 7.67 16.00 7.39
C ALA A 377 8.46 16.50 8.62
N LEU A 378 8.39 15.77 9.74
CA LEU A 378 9.15 16.08 10.96
C LEU A 378 10.67 16.10 10.70
N TYR A 379 11.19 15.13 9.94
CA TYR A 379 12.59 15.10 9.55
C TYR A 379 13.00 16.34 8.75
N CYS A 380 12.14 16.80 7.83
CA CYS A 380 12.42 18.00 7.05
C CYS A 380 12.47 19.26 7.95
N ASP A 381 11.54 19.39 8.91
CA ASP A 381 11.53 20.49 9.86
C ASP A 381 12.81 20.50 10.70
N TRP A 382 13.18 19.35 11.27
CA TRP A 382 14.41 19.19 12.03
C TRP A 382 15.67 19.56 11.23
N GLN A 383 15.79 19.11 9.97
CA GLN A 383 16.97 19.41 9.17
C GLN A 383 17.10 20.92 8.87
N THR A 384 15.97 21.64 8.82
CA THR A 384 15.99 23.10 8.67
C THR A 384 16.37 23.86 9.94
N THR A 385 16.14 23.28 11.12
CA THR A 385 16.52 23.88 12.41
C THR A 385 17.96 23.55 12.82
N ALA A 386 18.43 22.33 12.56
CA ALA A 386 19.76 21.85 12.94
C ALA A 386 20.91 22.39 12.06
N MET A 387 20.63 22.87 10.85
CA MET A 387 21.65 23.47 9.96
C MET A 387 21.38 24.96 9.68
N PRO A 388 21.75 25.87 10.61
CA PRO A 388 21.61 27.31 10.39
C PRO A 388 22.42 27.79 9.18
N GLN A 389 21.87 28.74 8.41
CA GLN A 389 22.59 29.36 7.30
C GLN A 389 23.70 30.29 7.81
N PRO A 390 24.91 30.28 7.22
CA PRO A 390 25.97 31.21 7.59
C PRO A 390 25.68 32.68 7.26
N ASP A 391 24.73 32.98 6.37
CA ASP A 391 24.40 34.35 5.99
C ASP A 391 22.98 34.38 5.41
N VAL A 392 22.09 35.16 6.03
CA VAL A 392 20.93 35.90 5.47
C VAL A 392 19.99 36.21 6.65
N GLN A 393 20.20 37.39 7.23
CA GLN A 393 19.18 38.05 8.03
C GLN A 393 17.99 38.38 7.10
N SER A 394 16.79 37.95 7.50
CA SER A 394 15.50 38.16 6.82
C SER A 394 15.26 37.35 5.54
N LEU A 395 14.61 36.18 5.67
CA LEU A 395 13.57 35.65 4.77
C LEU A 395 12.92 34.45 5.49
N ARG A 396 11.59 34.35 5.39
CA ARG A 396 10.70 33.44 6.14
C ARG A 396 11.27 32.02 6.36
N ARG A 397 11.06 31.47 7.58
CA ARG A 397 11.27 30.05 7.88
C ARG A 397 10.71 29.19 6.72
N PRO A 398 11.51 28.33 6.09
CA PRO A 398 10.99 27.40 5.09
C PRO A 398 10.02 26.46 5.80
N HIS A 399 8.74 26.48 5.41
CA HIS A 399 7.63 25.60 5.83
C HIS A 399 7.86 24.81 7.13
N CYS A 400 7.26 25.25 8.23
CA CYS A 400 7.08 24.43 9.42
C CYS A 400 5.80 23.60 9.24
N HIS A 401 5.89 22.28 9.41
CA HIS A 401 4.78 21.35 9.19
C HIS A 401 3.87 21.19 10.43
N GLU A 402 3.88 22.09 11.41
CA GLU A 402 3.07 21.99 12.64
C GLU A 402 1.58 21.65 12.39
N ASN A 403 0.96 22.29 11.40
CA ASN A 403 -0.43 21.99 11.02
C ASN A 403 -0.55 20.64 10.30
N ASP A 404 0.41 20.29 9.45
CA ASP A 404 0.42 19.05 8.69
C ASP A 404 0.64 17.83 9.60
N THR A 405 1.54 17.92 10.59
CA THR A 405 1.80 16.88 11.58
C THR A 405 0.62 16.69 12.52
N THR A 406 -0.08 17.78 12.88
CA THR A 406 -1.36 17.73 13.61
C THR A 406 -2.44 17.00 12.81
N ILE A 407 -2.56 17.27 11.51
CA ILE A 407 -3.49 16.55 10.62
C ILE A 407 -3.13 15.06 10.58
N CYS A 408 -1.85 14.72 10.38
CA CYS A 408 -1.37 13.34 10.39
C CYS A 408 -1.73 12.62 11.70
N LEU A 409 -1.45 13.23 12.85
CA LEU A 409 -1.77 12.64 14.15
C LEU A 409 -3.27 12.37 14.27
N GLY A 410 -4.11 13.31 13.86
CA GLY A 410 -5.56 13.13 13.84
C GLY A 410 -6.02 11.99 12.91
N LEU A 411 -5.42 11.86 11.73
CA LEU A 411 -5.69 10.74 10.81
C LEU A 411 -5.26 9.40 11.40
N ILE A 412 -4.11 9.35 12.07
CA ILE A 412 -3.59 8.16 12.74
C ILE A 412 -4.55 7.73 13.86
N ASP A 413 -4.94 8.64 14.74
CA ASP A 413 -5.87 8.38 15.85
C ASP A 413 -7.21 7.80 15.37
N ARG A 414 -7.83 8.47 14.40
CA ARG A 414 -9.10 8.03 13.83
C ARG A 414 -8.94 6.73 13.05
N GLY A 415 -7.81 6.53 12.37
CA GLY A 415 -7.48 5.30 11.65
C GLY A 415 -7.32 4.09 12.55
N ILE A 416 -6.57 4.21 13.65
CA ILE A 416 -6.39 3.17 14.67
C ILE A 416 -7.75 2.78 15.27
N SER A 417 -8.55 3.78 15.61
CA SER A 417 -9.91 3.58 16.16
C SER A 417 -10.81 2.88 15.14
N HIS A 418 -10.79 3.31 13.88
CA HIS A 418 -11.60 2.73 12.80
C HIS A 418 -11.25 1.26 12.53
N MET A 419 -9.96 0.95 12.43
CA MET A 419 -9.47 -0.41 12.17
C MET A 419 -9.51 -1.30 13.42
N LYS A 420 -9.82 -0.75 14.60
CA LYS A 420 -9.73 -1.43 15.91
C LYS A 420 -8.33 -2.00 16.18
N ALA A 421 -7.31 -1.34 15.66
CA ALA A 421 -5.93 -1.82 15.67
C ALA A 421 -5.17 -1.27 16.89
N VAL A 422 -5.61 -1.62 18.09
CA VAL A 422 -5.09 -1.06 19.36
C VAL A 422 -3.58 -1.27 19.52
N TYR A 423 -3.03 -2.34 18.94
CA TYR A 423 -1.58 -2.62 18.91
C TYR A 423 -0.75 -1.54 18.19
N LEU A 424 -1.39 -0.68 17.38
CA LEU A 424 -0.74 0.43 16.68
C LEU A 424 -0.68 1.73 17.50
N VAL A 425 -1.29 1.76 18.69
CA VAL A 425 -1.27 2.94 19.58
C VAL A 425 0.17 3.38 19.90
N ARG A 426 1.08 2.43 20.12
CA ARG A 426 2.51 2.72 20.34
C ARG A 426 3.12 3.59 19.23
N TYR A 427 2.71 3.39 17.99
CA TYR A 427 3.21 4.13 16.84
C TYR A 427 2.69 5.56 16.79
N ARG A 428 1.45 5.76 17.25
CA ARG A 428 0.83 7.06 17.41
C ARG A 428 1.48 7.84 18.55
N ASP A 429 1.75 7.19 19.67
CA ASP A 429 2.38 7.82 20.83
C ASP A 429 3.83 8.25 20.50
N LEU A 430 4.59 7.41 19.79
CA LEU A 430 5.92 7.75 19.27
C LEU A 430 5.87 8.94 18.30
N PHE A 431 4.92 8.95 17.38
CA PHE A 431 4.75 10.08 16.46
C PHE A 431 4.42 11.38 17.21
N GLN A 432 3.53 11.31 18.19
CA GLN A 432 3.13 12.46 19.02
C GLN A 432 4.29 13.02 19.85
N ALA A 433 5.11 12.16 20.47
CA ALA A 433 6.26 12.59 21.25
C ALA A 433 7.22 13.48 20.42
N ASN A 434 7.43 13.12 19.15
CA ASN A 434 8.27 13.86 18.22
C ASN A 434 7.65 15.18 17.73
N CYS A 435 6.32 15.28 17.70
CA CYS A 435 5.65 16.56 17.46
C CYS A 435 5.84 17.55 18.63
N THR A 436 5.97 17.03 19.87
CA THR A 436 6.07 17.86 21.09
C THR A 436 7.49 18.21 21.51
N SER A 437 8.51 17.50 21.00
CA SER A 437 9.91 17.75 21.35
C SER A 437 10.48 19.08 20.81
N GLU A 438 9.71 19.86 20.05
CA GLU A 438 10.05 21.25 19.68
C GLU A 438 9.75 22.27 20.81
N GLY A 439 9.36 21.84 22.03
CA GLY A 439 8.90 22.74 23.10
C GLY A 439 9.26 22.37 24.54
N LEU A 440 10.48 21.93 24.84
CA LEU A 440 11.00 21.90 26.22
C LEU A 440 11.95 23.07 26.47
N ASP A 441 11.36 24.18 26.91
CA ASP A 441 12.05 25.23 27.65
C ASP A 441 12.30 24.69 29.08
N PHE A 442 13.53 24.26 29.38
CA PHE A 442 13.94 23.92 30.74
C PHE A 442 14.32 25.19 31.50
N GLY A 443 13.33 26.03 31.76
CA GLY A 443 13.40 27.07 32.79
C GLY A 443 12.89 26.52 34.12
N GLY A 444 13.79 26.06 34.99
CA GLY A 444 13.45 25.68 36.37
C GLY A 444 14.46 24.70 36.97
N GLU A 445 15.20 25.19 37.96
CA GLU A 445 16.33 24.55 38.63
C GLU A 445 16.03 23.16 39.26
N ASP A 446 17.13 22.40 39.39
CA ASP A 446 17.33 21.20 40.19
C ASP A 446 16.75 19.86 39.68
N THR A 447 17.39 19.31 38.64
CA THR A 447 17.95 17.94 38.74
C THR A 447 19.09 17.78 37.72
N MET A 448 20.25 17.31 38.17
CA MET A 448 21.41 17.06 37.29
C MET A 448 21.06 16.01 36.22
N MET A 449 20.87 16.46 34.97
CA MET A 449 21.15 15.66 33.78
C MET A 449 21.98 16.49 32.81
N GLN A 450 22.99 15.84 32.25
CA GLN A 450 24.05 16.37 31.41
C GLN A 450 23.53 16.94 30.07
N PRO A 451 24.31 17.78 29.37
CA PRO A 451 23.79 18.58 28.26
C PRO A 451 23.74 17.83 26.92
N ALA A 452 22.60 17.99 26.23
CA ALA A 452 22.37 18.08 24.77
C ALA A 452 23.21 17.18 23.83
N GLY A 453 22.59 16.09 23.36
CA GLY A 453 23.09 15.26 22.24
C GLY A 453 22.20 14.05 21.89
N GLU A 454 21.37 13.58 22.82
CA GLU A 454 20.74 12.24 22.75
C GLU A 454 19.38 12.15 22.05
N GLY A 455 18.75 13.27 21.66
CA GLY A 455 17.38 13.26 21.14
C GLY A 455 17.21 12.55 19.79
N MET A 456 18.21 12.70 18.90
CA MET A 456 18.21 12.06 17.58
C MET A 456 18.57 10.58 17.68
N GLU A 457 19.61 10.19 18.42
CA GLU A 457 19.95 8.77 18.62
C GLU A 457 18.79 7.99 19.26
N THR A 458 18.09 8.62 20.21
CA THR A 458 16.88 8.05 20.82
C THR A 458 15.72 7.97 19.81
N TYR A 459 15.51 8.99 18.97
CA TYR A 459 14.52 9.00 17.89
C TYR A 459 14.78 7.91 16.83
N LEU A 460 16.04 7.74 16.41
CA LEU A 460 16.45 6.79 15.37
C LEU A 460 16.46 5.36 15.90
N SER A 461 16.83 5.16 17.17
CA SER A 461 16.70 3.89 17.89
C SER A 461 15.23 3.50 18.11
N GLN A 462 14.34 4.47 18.40
CA GLN A 462 12.89 4.22 18.50
C GLN A 462 12.24 3.91 17.14
N VAL A 463 12.72 4.53 16.05
CA VAL A 463 12.32 4.19 14.68
C VAL A 463 12.89 2.81 14.26
N ASN A 464 14.07 2.42 14.78
CA ASN A 464 14.68 1.10 14.59
C ASN A 464 13.86 -0.02 15.28
N ASP A 465 13.57 0.12 16.57
CA ASP A 465 12.66 -0.78 17.31
C ASP A 465 11.25 -0.82 16.70
N PHE A 466 10.81 0.29 16.08
CA PHE A 466 9.53 0.44 15.37
C PHE A 466 9.45 -0.38 14.06
N LEU A 467 10.59 -0.64 13.40
CA LEU A 467 10.68 -1.40 12.15
C LEU A 467 11.03 -2.88 12.38
N GLU A 468 11.87 -3.15 13.39
CA GLU A 468 12.26 -4.51 13.78
C GLU A 468 11.19 -5.21 14.64
N GLY A 469 10.37 -4.44 15.36
CA GLY A 469 9.38 -4.90 16.34
C GLY A 469 8.08 -5.49 15.76
N GLY A 470 8.19 -6.45 14.83
CA GLY A 470 7.20 -7.50 14.59
C GLY A 470 5.82 -7.05 14.08
N MET A 471 5.62 -7.21 12.77
CA MET A 471 4.37 -7.54 12.02
C MET A 471 4.48 -7.10 10.55
N MET A 472 5.56 -6.39 10.21
CA MET A 472 5.99 -6.11 8.86
C MET A 472 7.52 -6.14 8.87
N ASN A 473 8.15 -7.27 8.50
CA ASN A 473 9.58 -7.29 8.16
C ASN A 473 9.75 -6.43 6.89
N MET A 474 9.76 -5.11 7.02
CA MET A 474 9.60 -4.19 5.90
C MET A 474 10.74 -3.21 5.69
N ASP A 475 11.89 -3.39 6.33
CA ASP A 475 13.08 -2.73 5.78
C ASP A 475 14.39 -3.31 6.37
N GLU A 476 14.97 -4.31 5.73
CA GLU A 476 16.42 -4.59 5.89
C GLU A 476 17.26 -3.36 5.48
N THR A 477 16.70 -2.49 4.63
CA THR A 477 17.32 -1.25 4.16
C THR A 477 17.27 -0.10 5.18
N LEU A 478 16.38 -0.11 6.20
CA LEU A 478 16.44 0.86 7.32
C LEU A 478 17.44 0.44 8.40
N ASN A 479 17.72 -0.86 8.54
CA ASN A 479 18.75 -1.35 9.46
C ASN A 479 20.17 -0.94 8.99
N VAL A 480 20.44 -1.01 7.68
CA VAL A 480 21.67 -0.46 7.09
C VAL A 480 21.74 1.07 7.22
N TRP A 481 20.59 1.74 7.23
CA TRP A 481 20.49 3.19 7.46
C TRP A 481 20.87 3.59 8.90
N TYR A 482 20.55 2.74 9.86
CA TYR A 482 20.87 2.94 11.26
C TYR A 482 22.38 2.85 11.53
N GLU A 483 23.04 1.77 11.09
CA GLU A 483 24.46 1.54 11.40
C GLU A 483 25.39 2.65 10.88
N SER A 484 25.13 3.15 9.66
CA SER A 484 25.99 4.18 9.05
C SER A 484 25.78 5.59 9.60
N MET A 485 24.60 5.90 10.14
CA MET A 485 24.29 7.23 10.70
C MET A 485 24.73 7.34 12.16
N VAL A 486 24.65 6.25 12.94
CA VAL A 486 25.24 6.17 14.29
C VAL A 486 26.76 6.35 14.21
N GLN A 487 27.41 5.82 13.18
CA GLN A 487 28.85 6.00 12.96
C GLN A 487 29.24 7.47 12.67
N GLU A 488 28.44 8.21 11.88
CA GLU A 488 28.66 9.64 11.62
C GLU A 488 28.39 10.54 12.84
N LEU A 489 27.44 10.16 13.71
CA LEU A 489 27.18 10.88 14.96
C LEU A 489 28.35 10.71 15.95
N GLN A 490 28.92 9.50 16.02
CA GLN A 490 30.12 9.22 16.82
C GLN A 490 31.36 9.97 16.30
N ASP A 491 31.55 10.04 14.98
CA ASP A 491 32.70 10.75 14.39
C ASP A 491 32.62 12.28 14.55
N ASN A 492 31.42 12.87 14.55
CA ASN A 492 31.23 14.32 14.76
C ASN A 492 31.38 14.74 16.23
N GLN A 493 31.10 13.86 17.21
CA GLN A 493 31.38 14.17 18.62
C GLN A 493 32.87 14.17 18.97
N VAL A 494 33.72 13.51 18.16
CA VAL A 494 35.17 13.49 18.37
C VAL A 494 35.85 14.75 17.82
N GLN A 495 35.22 15.48 16.88
CA GLN A 495 35.79 16.72 16.33
C GLN A 495 35.54 17.98 17.19
N ASP A 496 34.59 17.94 18.13
CA ASP A 496 34.36 19.06 19.08
C ASP A 496 35.22 18.96 20.36
N PHE A 497 36.17 18.02 20.43
CA PHE A 497 37.12 17.83 21.54
C PHE A 497 38.61 17.86 21.15
N LEU A 498 38.96 18.39 19.98
CA LEU A 498 40.33 18.76 19.59
C LEU A 498 40.36 20.18 19.02
#